data_AF-A0A6A4Z6C4-F1
#
_entry.id   AF-A0A6A4Z6C4-F1
#
_cell.length_a   1.000
_cell.length_b   1.000
_cell.length_c   1.000
_cell.angle_alpha   90.00
_cell.angle_beta   90.00
_cell.angle_gamma   90.00
#
_symmetry.space_group_name_H-M   'P 1'
#
loop_
_entity.id
_entity.type
_entity.pdbx_description
1 polymer ?
#
loop_
_entity_poly.entity_id
_entity_poly.type
_entity_poly.pdbx_seq_one_letter_code
_entity_poly.pdbx_strand_id
1 'polypeptide(L)'
;MGTSIPILEAQQSLTSAATMPRPPGGFVRTLLWKNFLLKRKHPVKWLFEVLLPVLLILALGIMKMQMEVTFFDAGWTEWRGRSDILFENQKPASPLVRSETTMSGFLVQIAAERVKGFRDESMPPVNPICRAAATAGNVSMDPTSPFAFPAAACLDVLPSKIAIVPDNAFTRQYFVATLSQWYPRVQVGAAEAVPALADSVTFFASDAALEAYILDPRYGVAVDTPPLAAAIVFATTPSTFG
;
A
#
# COMPACT_ATOMS: atom_id res chain seq x y z
N MET A 1 -28.51 -13.78 80.56
CA MET A 1 -28.61 -14.59 79.33
C MET A 1 -28.57 -13.64 78.14
N GLY A 2 -27.71 -13.93 77.15
CA GLY A 2 -27.72 -13.39 75.79
C GLY A 2 -27.18 -11.96 75.61
N THR A 3 -25.87 -11.77 75.36
CA THR A 3 -25.19 -11.76 74.05
C THR A 3 -25.59 -10.61 73.11
N SER A 4 -24.74 -9.59 73.03
CA SER A 4 -24.69 -8.59 71.97
C SER A 4 -23.43 -8.81 71.13
N ILE A 5 -23.63 -9.04 69.83
CA ILE A 5 -22.61 -9.28 68.79
C ILE A 5 -22.22 -7.92 68.17
N PRO A 6 -20.93 -7.59 68.01
CA PRO A 6 -20.54 -6.48 67.14
C PRO A 6 -20.18 -7.00 65.73
N ILE A 7 -20.92 -6.56 64.72
CA ILE A 7 -20.55 -6.71 63.31
C ILE A 7 -19.88 -5.41 62.89
N LEU A 8 -18.55 -5.39 62.91
CA LEU A 8 -17.73 -4.36 62.27
C LEU A 8 -16.31 -4.90 62.04
N GLU A 9 -16.22 -5.97 61.25
CA GLU A 9 -14.94 -6.58 60.85
C GLU A 9 -15.03 -7.03 59.39
N ALA A 10 -15.10 -6.07 58.47
CA ALA A 10 -15.07 -6.38 57.04
C ALA A 10 -14.55 -5.18 56.22
N GLN A 11 -13.34 -4.69 56.48
CA GLN A 11 -12.64 -3.82 55.51
C GLN A 11 -11.14 -3.60 55.76
N GLN A 12 -10.36 -4.67 55.97
CA GLN A 12 -8.88 -4.54 56.04
C GLN A 12 -8.11 -5.64 55.31
N SER A 13 -8.63 -6.16 54.20
CA SER A 13 -7.82 -6.95 53.27
C SER A 13 -7.78 -6.27 51.90
N LEU A 14 -6.59 -6.21 51.30
CA LEU A 14 -6.25 -5.68 49.97
C LEU A 14 -5.87 -4.19 49.90
N THR A 15 -4.67 -3.87 50.38
CA THR A 15 -3.66 -3.12 49.60
C THR A 15 -2.37 -3.03 50.43
N SER A 16 -1.62 -4.13 50.52
CA SER A 16 -0.20 -4.02 50.87
C SER A 16 0.56 -3.96 49.55
N ALA A 17 0.64 -2.77 48.96
CA ALA A 17 1.59 -2.50 47.89
C ALA A 17 2.98 -2.62 48.52
N ALA A 18 3.61 -3.78 48.30
CA ALA A 18 4.98 -4.04 48.72
C ALA A 18 5.89 -2.97 48.10
N THR A 19 6.20 -1.95 48.89
CA THR A 19 7.21 -0.95 48.52
C THR A 19 8.54 -1.69 48.55
N MET A 20 9.07 -2.03 47.37
CA MET A 20 10.40 -2.62 47.28
C MET A 20 11.41 -1.63 47.89
N PRO A 21 12.20 -2.05 48.91
CA PRO A 21 13.18 -1.19 49.53
C PRO A 21 14.20 -0.74 48.48
N ARG A 22 14.45 0.58 48.42
CA ARG A 22 15.44 1.17 47.51
C ARG A 22 16.81 0.57 47.85
N PRO A 23 17.47 -0.13 46.90
CA PRO A 23 18.72 -0.80 47.22
C PRO A 23 19.78 0.24 47.64
N PRO A 24 20.56 -0.04 48.71
CA PRO A 24 21.56 0.88 49.21
C PRO A 24 22.60 1.19 48.13
N GLY A 25 23.07 2.44 48.08
CA GLY A 25 24.07 2.90 47.11
C GLY A 25 25.31 2.00 47.15
N GLY A 26 25.51 1.21 46.10
CA GLY A 26 26.58 0.21 46.02
C GLY A 26 26.11 -1.24 45.88
N PHE A 27 24.87 -1.58 46.23
CA PHE A 27 24.29 -2.92 46.04
C PHE A 27 24.27 -3.35 44.56
N VAL A 28 23.99 -2.42 43.65
CA VAL A 28 24.07 -2.66 42.20
C VAL A 28 25.51 -2.94 41.77
N ARG A 29 26.49 -2.23 42.35
CA ARG A 29 27.91 -2.41 42.04
C ARG A 29 28.43 -3.76 42.52
N THR A 30 28.02 -4.21 43.70
CA THR A 30 28.40 -5.53 44.23
C THR A 30 27.74 -6.67 43.43
N LEU A 31 26.49 -6.51 42.99
CA LEU A 31 25.83 -7.44 42.08
C LEU A 31 26.51 -7.53 40.71
N LEU A 32 26.89 -6.40 40.11
CA LEU A 32 27.63 -6.37 38.86
C LEU A 32 29.03 -7.00 39.01
N TRP A 33 29.73 -6.72 40.12
CA TRP A 33 31.04 -7.30 40.41
C TRP A 33 30.97 -8.82 40.61
N LYS A 34 29.94 -9.31 41.30
CA LYS A 34 29.68 -10.75 41.46
C LYS A 34 29.39 -11.41 40.10
N ASN A 35 28.52 -10.81 39.29
CA ASN A 35 28.23 -11.31 37.93
C ASN A 35 29.48 -11.28 37.03
N PHE A 36 30.30 -10.24 37.16
CA PHE A 36 31.56 -10.12 36.43
C PHE A 36 32.57 -11.21 36.82
N LEU A 37 32.76 -11.44 38.12
CA LEU A 37 33.61 -12.53 38.64
C LEU A 37 33.12 -13.91 38.19
N LEU A 38 31.80 -14.14 38.17
CA LEU A 38 31.20 -15.38 37.67
C LEU A 38 31.44 -15.56 36.16
N LYS A 39 31.31 -14.49 35.36
CA LYS A 39 31.63 -14.55 33.91
C LYS A 39 33.12 -14.78 33.66
N ARG A 40 34.02 -14.19 34.47
CA ARG A 40 35.48 -14.37 34.35
C ARG A 40 35.95 -15.81 34.61
N LYS A 41 35.25 -16.56 35.48
CA LYS A 41 35.57 -17.98 35.77
C LYS A 41 35.14 -18.95 34.69
N HIS A 42 34.30 -18.53 33.75
CA HIS A 42 33.83 -19.36 32.63
C HIS A 42 34.25 -18.74 31.28
N PRO A 43 35.55 -18.75 30.95
CA PRO A 43 36.07 -18.12 29.73
C PRO A 43 35.45 -18.70 28.46
N VAL A 44 35.08 -19.98 28.49
CA VAL A 44 34.39 -20.66 27.38
C VAL A 44 33.01 -20.04 27.11
N LYS A 45 32.24 -19.75 28.16
CA LYS A 45 30.91 -19.12 28.01
C LYS A 45 31.01 -17.71 27.45
N TRP A 46 32.00 -16.95 27.90
CA TRP A 46 32.28 -15.61 27.38
C TRP A 46 32.71 -15.64 25.91
N LEU A 47 33.56 -16.61 25.55
CA LEU A 47 33.97 -16.82 24.16
C LEU A 47 32.75 -17.08 23.27
N PHE A 48 31.85 -18.00 23.64
CA PHE A 48 30.64 -18.26 22.86
C PHE A 48 29.67 -17.06 22.83
N GLU A 49 29.53 -16.31 23.92
CA GLU A 49 28.67 -15.11 23.99
C GLU A 49 29.09 -14.03 22.99
N VAL A 50 30.39 -13.93 22.67
CA VAL A 50 30.94 -12.97 21.69
C VAL A 50 31.09 -13.61 20.30
N LEU A 51 31.57 -14.85 20.24
CA LEU A 51 31.90 -15.54 18.98
C LEU A 51 30.66 -15.91 18.17
N LEU A 52 29.56 -16.28 18.83
CA LEU A 52 28.32 -16.67 18.16
C LEU A 52 27.68 -15.50 17.39
N PRO A 53 27.45 -14.31 17.98
CA PRO A 53 26.91 -13.18 17.22
C PRO A 53 27.87 -12.69 16.12
N VAL A 54 29.19 -12.76 16.35
CA VAL A 54 30.19 -12.39 15.32
C VAL A 54 30.15 -13.37 14.15
N LEU A 55 30.10 -14.68 14.39
CA LEU A 55 29.94 -15.69 13.34
C LEU A 55 28.63 -15.52 12.57
N LEU A 56 27.53 -15.18 13.25
CA LEU A 56 26.25 -14.92 12.61
C LEU A 56 26.34 -13.70 11.66
N ILE A 57 26.94 -12.61 12.11
CA ILE A 57 27.12 -11.40 11.28
C ILE A 57 28.02 -11.71 10.08
N LEU A 58 29.10 -12.46 10.27
CA LEU A 58 29.98 -12.89 9.17
C LEU A 58 29.24 -13.80 8.18
N ALA A 59 28.45 -14.76 8.66
CA ALA A 59 27.65 -15.64 7.82
C ALA A 59 26.61 -14.86 6.99
N LEU A 60 25.91 -13.89 7.62
CA LEU A 60 24.99 -13.00 6.92
C LEU A 60 25.71 -12.11 5.89
N GLY A 61 26.92 -11.64 6.21
CA GLY A 61 27.76 -10.87 5.28
C GLY A 61 28.18 -11.67 4.06
N ILE A 62 28.63 -12.92 4.26
CA ILE A 62 29.00 -13.84 3.18
C ILE A 62 27.77 -14.16 2.31
N MET A 63 26.63 -14.46 2.95
CA MET A 63 25.37 -14.70 2.23
C MET A 63 24.94 -13.48 1.42
N LYS A 64 25.11 -12.27 1.97
CA LYS A 64 24.83 -11.01 1.26
C LYS A 64 25.76 -10.80 0.06
N MET A 65 27.04 -11.20 0.13
CA MET A 65 27.95 -11.13 -1.02
C MET A 65 27.56 -12.07 -2.17
N GLN A 66 26.82 -13.14 -1.88
CA GLN A 66 26.28 -14.05 -2.89
C GLN A 66 24.97 -13.56 -3.51
N MET A 67 24.33 -12.53 -2.92
CA MET A 67 23.15 -11.90 -3.52
C MET A 67 23.59 -10.88 -4.55
N GLU A 68 23.24 -11.11 -5.82
CA GLU A 68 23.40 -10.11 -6.86
C GLU A 68 22.48 -8.92 -6.59
N VAL A 69 23.04 -7.72 -6.61
CA VAL A 69 22.23 -6.49 -6.59
C VAL A 69 21.65 -6.34 -7.99
N THR A 70 20.35 -6.60 -8.14
CA THR A 70 19.66 -6.43 -9.41
C THR A 70 19.27 -4.97 -9.59
N PHE A 71 19.91 -4.30 -10.54
CA PHE A 71 19.42 -3.02 -11.06
C PHE A 71 18.41 -3.28 -12.17
N PHE A 72 17.33 -2.51 -12.19
CA PHE A 72 16.37 -2.50 -13.30
C PHE A 72 16.61 -1.23 -14.11
N ASP A 73 16.87 -1.39 -15.40
CA ASP A 73 16.89 -0.25 -16.32
C ASP A 73 15.48 0.29 -16.49
N ALA A 74 15.35 1.60 -16.68
CA ALA A 74 14.06 2.22 -16.95
C ALA A 74 13.49 1.72 -18.29
N GLY A 75 12.20 1.40 -18.32
CA GLY A 75 11.50 0.96 -19.53
C GLY A 75 11.47 -0.55 -19.71
N TRP A 76 12.14 -1.07 -20.75
CA TRP A 76 12.12 -2.49 -21.10
C TRP A 76 13.37 -3.20 -20.61
N THR A 77 13.19 -4.31 -19.90
CA THR A 77 14.26 -5.18 -19.41
C THR A 77 14.00 -6.61 -19.87
N GLU A 78 15.04 -7.42 -19.97
CA GLU A 78 14.85 -8.85 -20.22
C GLU A 78 14.34 -9.55 -18.96
N TRP A 79 13.41 -10.48 -19.13
CA TRP A 79 12.89 -11.33 -18.08
C TRP A 79 13.98 -12.29 -17.61
N ARG A 80 14.34 -12.22 -16.32
CA ARG A 80 15.47 -12.98 -15.76
C ARG A 80 15.09 -14.37 -15.25
N GLY A 81 13.93 -14.88 -15.65
CA GLY A 81 13.45 -16.20 -15.24
C GLY A 81 12.46 -16.15 -14.07
N ARG A 82 12.17 -17.32 -13.49
CA ARG A 82 11.09 -17.47 -12.48
C ARG A 82 11.36 -16.71 -11.17
N SER A 83 12.63 -16.41 -10.89
CA SER A 83 13.09 -15.64 -9.73
C SER A 83 13.11 -14.13 -9.97
N ASP A 84 12.61 -13.65 -11.11
CA ASP A 84 12.46 -12.22 -11.35
C ASP A 84 11.42 -11.64 -10.40
N ILE A 85 11.84 -10.70 -9.54
CA ILE A 85 10.98 -10.09 -8.51
C ILE A 85 9.78 -9.33 -9.12
N LEU A 86 9.87 -8.91 -10.39
CA LEU A 86 8.76 -8.24 -11.08
C LEU A 86 7.69 -9.23 -11.56
N PHE A 87 8.06 -10.51 -11.74
CA PHE A 87 7.22 -11.56 -12.32
C PHE A 87 7.39 -12.87 -11.55
N GLU A 88 7.40 -12.79 -10.21
CA GLU A 88 7.69 -13.95 -9.37
C GLU A 88 6.69 -15.08 -9.67
N ASN A 89 7.22 -16.24 -10.05
CA ASN A 89 6.43 -17.41 -10.47
C ASN A 89 5.55 -17.22 -11.72
N GLN A 90 5.72 -16.14 -12.46
CA GLN A 90 5.02 -15.89 -13.73
C GLN A 90 5.99 -15.92 -14.92
N LYS A 91 5.59 -16.58 -16.00
CA LYS A 91 6.31 -16.52 -17.28
C LYS A 91 5.59 -15.51 -18.19
N PRO A 92 6.19 -14.34 -18.46
CA PRO A 92 5.61 -13.38 -19.39
C PRO A 92 5.56 -13.98 -20.80
N ALA A 93 4.61 -13.52 -21.62
CA ALA A 93 4.47 -13.98 -23.01
C ALA A 93 5.65 -13.53 -23.91
N SER A 94 6.37 -12.48 -23.50
CA SER A 94 7.55 -11.93 -24.16
C SER A 94 8.76 -12.02 -23.23
N PRO A 95 9.97 -12.30 -23.74
CA PRO A 95 11.21 -12.23 -22.96
C PRO A 95 11.56 -10.77 -22.60
N LEU A 96 10.99 -9.78 -23.27
CA LEU A 96 11.08 -8.38 -22.89
C LEU A 96 9.90 -8.01 -22.00
N VAL A 97 10.21 -7.61 -20.77
CA VAL A 97 9.26 -7.16 -19.75
C VAL A 97 9.48 -5.68 -19.45
N ARG A 98 8.44 -5.02 -18.93
CA ARG A 98 8.55 -3.63 -18.50
C ARG A 98 8.88 -3.59 -17.01
N SER A 99 9.97 -2.90 -16.66
CA SER A 99 10.35 -2.63 -15.27
C SER A 99 9.48 -1.54 -14.65
N GLU A 100 8.98 -0.62 -15.49
CA GLU A 100 8.13 0.49 -15.09
C GLU A 100 6.86 0.53 -15.94
N THR A 101 5.74 0.90 -15.31
CA THR A 101 4.49 1.09 -16.03
C THR A 101 4.52 2.43 -16.79
N THR A 102 4.40 2.37 -18.11
CA THR A 102 4.14 3.58 -18.92
C THR A 102 2.79 4.17 -18.54
N MET A 103 2.55 5.48 -18.69
CA MET A 103 1.23 6.08 -18.40
C MET A 103 0.06 5.33 -19.07
N SER A 104 0.18 4.97 -20.36
CA SER A 104 -0.85 4.15 -21.04
C SER A 104 -1.06 2.78 -20.40
N GLY A 105 0.03 2.16 -19.91
CA GLY A 105 -0.03 0.91 -19.16
C GLY A 105 -0.70 1.09 -17.80
N PHE A 106 -0.40 2.19 -17.10
CA PHE A 106 -1.06 2.56 -15.85
C PHE A 106 -2.55 2.80 -16.07
N LEU A 107 -2.96 3.50 -17.15
CA LEU A 107 -4.36 3.71 -17.51
C LEU A 107 -5.11 2.39 -17.75
N VAL A 108 -4.48 1.43 -18.46
CA VAL A 108 -5.05 0.09 -18.65
C VAL A 108 -5.14 -0.67 -17.32
N GLN A 109 -4.13 -0.53 -16.46
CA GLN A 109 -4.09 -1.18 -15.16
C GLN A 109 -5.23 -0.69 -14.26
N ILE A 110 -5.36 0.62 -14.03
CA ILE A 110 -6.41 1.18 -13.15
C ILE A 110 -7.83 0.93 -13.71
N ALA A 111 -7.96 0.77 -15.02
CA ALA A 111 -9.23 0.42 -15.66
C ALA A 111 -9.65 -1.04 -15.42
N ALA A 112 -8.69 -1.96 -15.26
CA ALA A 112 -8.95 -3.40 -15.27
C ALA A 112 -8.49 -4.14 -14.01
N GLU A 113 -7.76 -3.52 -13.09
CA GLU A 113 -7.18 -4.17 -11.91
C GLU A 113 -8.23 -4.86 -11.05
N ARG A 114 -9.42 -4.27 -10.88
CA ARG A 114 -10.49 -4.87 -10.07
C ARG A 114 -11.21 -6.03 -10.77
N VAL A 115 -11.01 -6.17 -12.08
CA VAL A 115 -11.60 -7.22 -12.92
C VAL A 115 -10.60 -8.36 -13.22
N LYS A 116 -9.34 -8.00 -13.49
CA LYS A 116 -8.27 -8.90 -13.97
C LYS A 116 -7.17 -9.12 -12.92
N GLY A 117 -7.14 -8.33 -11.85
CA GLY A 117 -6.17 -8.48 -10.76
C GLY A 117 -6.51 -9.63 -9.84
N PHE A 118 -5.71 -9.76 -8.78
CA PHE A 118 -5.92 -10.77 -7.75
C PHE A 118 -7.22 -10.48 -7.01
N ARG A 119 -8.16 -11.42 -7.10
CA ARG A 119 -9.41 -11.42 -6.35
C ARG A 119 -9.39 -12.63 -5.43
N ASP A 120 -9.97 -12.45 -4.25
CA ASP A 120 -10.20 -13.55 -3.33
C ASP A 120 -11.10 -14.60 -4.01
N GLU A 121 -10.75 -15.88 -3.89
CA GLU A 121 -11.54 -17.00 -4.41
C GLU A 121 -12.93 -17.05 -3.78
N SER A 122 -13.11 -16.45 -2.60
CA SER A 122 -14.42 -16.30 -1.95
C SER A 122 -15.37 -15.32 -2.66
N MET A 123 -14.85 -14.46 -3.55
CA MET A 123 -15.66 -13.47 -4.26
C MET A 123 -16.44 -14.09 -5.43
N PRO A 124 -17.65 -13.60 -5.72
CA PRO A 124 -18.41 -14.05 -6.89
C PRO A 124 -17.63 -13.78 -8.19
N PRO A 125 -17.83 -14.61 -9.22
CA PRO A 125 -17.19 -14.42 -10.51
C PRO A 125 -17.59 -13.08 -11.12
N VAL A 126 -16.63 -12.36 -11.70
CA VAL A 126 -16.89 -11.08 -12.38
C VAL A 126 -17.82 -11.33 -13.57
N ASN A 127 -18.89 -10.54 -13.67
CA ASN A 127 -19.81 -10.58 -14.80
C ASN A 127 -19.04 -10.33 -16.13
N PRO A 128 -19.25 -11.16 -17.17
CA PRO A 128 -18.56 -11.03 -18.45
C PRO A 128 -18.71 -9.65 -19.10
N ILE A 129 -19.82 -8.94 -18.85
CA ILE A 129 -20.04 -7.57 -19.34
C ILE A 129 -18.99 -6.61 -18.75
N CYS A 130 -18.69 -6.71 -17.46
CA CYS A 130 -17.68 -5.90 -16.80
C CYS A 130 -16.28 -6.21 -17.34
N ARG A 131 -16.02 -7.50 -17.63
CA ARG A 131 -14.75 -7.95 -18.21
C ARG A 131 -14.54 -7.43 -19.63
N ALA A 132 -15.59 -7.47 -20.45
CA ALA A 132 -15.58 -6.91 -21.79
C ALA A 132 -15.37 -5.39 -21.75
N ALA A 133 -16.11 -4.67 -20.89
CA ALA A 133 -15.97 -3.22 -20.72
C ALA A 133 -14.57 -2.80 -20.25
N ALA A 134 -14.00 -3.50 -19.26
CA ALA A 134 -12.64 -3.23 -18.79
C ALA A 134 -11.58 -3.54 -19.86
N THR A 135 -11.79 -4.57 -20.69
CA THR A 135 -10.89 -4.91 -21.81
C THR A 135 -10.99 -3.89 -22.93
N ALA A 136 -12.20 -3.39 -23.20
CA ALA A 136 -12.45 -2.27 -24.09
C ALA A 136 -11.99 -0.92 -23.52
N GLY A 137 -11.39 -0.87 -22.33
CA GLY A 137 -10.92 0.39 -21.74
C GLY A 137 -12.04 1.40 -21.50
N ASN A 138 -13.27 0.95 -21.27
CA ASN A 138 -14.37 1.82 -20.87
C ASN A 138 -14.18 2.18 -19.40
N VAL A 139 -14.05 3.47 -19.12
CA VAL A 139 -13.80 3.96 -17.75
C VAL A 139 -14.74 5.09 -17.36
N SER A 140 -15.44 5.73 -18.32
CA SER A 140 -16.32 6.85 -18.01
C SER A 140 -17.46 6.42 -17.09
N MET A 141 -17.74 7.20 -16.05
CA MET A 141 -18.90 6.98 -15.17
C MET A 141 -20.17 7.68 -15.69
N ASP A 142 -20.02 8.54 -16.70
CA ASP A 142 -21.16 9.17 -17.38
C ASP A 142 -21.83 8.13 -18.29
N PRO A 143 -23.11 7.77 -18.06
CA PRO A 143 -23.82 6.78 -18.86
C PRO A 143 -24.10 7.23 -20.29
N THR A 144 -23.97 8.54 -20.59
CA THR A 144 -24.16 9.08 -21.94
C THR A 144 -22.89 9.01 -22.78
N SER A 145 -21.74 8.74 -22.16
CA SER A 145 -20.47 8.60 -22.86
C SER A 145 -20.45 7.33 -23.73
N PRO A 146 -19.90 7.40 -24.96
CA PRO A 146 -19.67 6.20 -25.78
C PRO A 146 -18.70 5.20 -25.13
N PHE A 147 -17.93 5.64 -24.13
CA PHE A 147 -16.96 4.83 -23.38
C PHE A 147 -17.40 4.62 -21.92
N ALA A 148 -18.71 4.69 -21.67
CA ALA A 148 -19.31 4.43 -20.37
C ALA A 148 -18.97 3.02 -19.87
N PHE A 149 -18.56 2.95 -18.61
CA PHE A 149 -18.48 1.70 -17.88
C PHE A 149 -19.89 1.30 -17.43
N PRO A 150 -20.30 0.03 -17.58
CA PRO A 150 -21.64 -0.45 -17.23
C PRO A 150 -21.82 -0.58 -15.72
N ALA A 151 -21.74 0.54 -15.00
CA ALA A 151 -21.62 0.61 -13.55
C ALA A 151 -22.80 -0.04 -12.81
N ALA A 152 -24.02 0.03 -13.37
CA ALA A 152 -25.22 -0.61 -12.81
C ALA A 152 -25.08 -2.14 -12.64
N ALA A 153 -24.30 -2.80 -13.51
CA ALA A 153 -24.07 -4.24 -13.47
C ALA A 153 -22.72 -4.62 -12.83
N CYS A 154 -21.90 -3.63 -12.48
CA CYS A 154 -20.47 -3.79 -12.20
C CYS A 154 -19.99 -2.96 -10.98
N LEU A 155 -20.87 -2.73 -10.00
CA LEU A 155 -20.58 -1.91 -8.81
C LEU A 155 -19.43 -2.47 -7.97
N ASP A 156 -19.23 -3.78 -7.97
CA ASP A 156 -18.17 -4.47 -7.21
C ASP A 156 -16.78 -4.32 -7.85
N VAL A 157 -16.72 -3.89 -9.11
CA VAL A 157 -15.49 -3.83 -9.92
C VAL A 157 -15.38 -2.51 -10.69
N LEU A 158 -15.79 -1.40 -10.07
CA LEU A 158 -15.65 -0.07 -10.65
C LEU A 158 -14.18 0.25 -11.00
N PRO A 159 -13.89 0.81 -12.18
CA PRO A 159 -12.54 1.23 -12.53
C PRO A 159 -12.07 2.37 -11.64
N SER A 160 -10.79 2.34 -11.29
CA SER A 160 -10.17 3.33 -10.42
C SER A 160 -9.88 4.64 -11.17
N LYS A 161 -9.92 5.77 -10.45
CA LYS A 161 -9.70 7.12 -10.97
C LYS A 161 -8.42 7.76 -10.45
N ILE A 162 -7.95 8.78 -11.16
CA ILE A 162 -6.85 9.64 -10.73
C ILE A 162 -7.46 10.95 -10.20
N ALA A 163 -7.23 11.25 -8.93
CA ALA A 163 -7.65 12.50 -8.33
C ALA A 163 -6.71 13.65 -8.75
N ILE A 164 -7.28 14.80 -9.10
CA ILE A 164 -6.54 16.04 -9.38
C ILE A 164 -7.02 17.13 -8.43
N VAL A 165 -6.09 17.76 -7.72
CA VAL A 165 -6.39 18.79 -6.70
C VAL A 165 -5.40 19.97 -6.82
N PRO A 166 -5.84 21.23 -6.79
CA PRO A 166 -7.22 21.70 -6.73
C PRO A 166 -7.88 21.76 -8.12
N ASP A 167 -9.20 21.77 -8.14
CA ASP A 167 -9.99 22.03 -9.33
C ASP A 167 -9.95 23.53 -9.68
N ASN A 168 -9.13 23.89 -10.65
CA ASN A 168 -9.04 25.26 -11.14
C ASN A 168 -8.74 25.29 -12.65
N ALA A 169 -8.65 26.50 -13.21
CA ALA A 169 -8.38 26.68 -14.64
C ALA A 169 -7.04 26.04 -15.07
N PHE A 170 -6.01 26.07 -14.22
CA PHE A 170 -4.71 25.46 -14.53
C PHE A 170 -4.82 23.94 -14.65
N THR A 171 -5.41 23.30 -13.65
CA THR A 171 -5.49 21.83 -13.61
C THR A 171 -6.41 21.29 -14.71
N ARG A 172 -7.53 21.97 -15.01
CA ARG A 172 -8.46 21.57 -16.07
C ARG A 172 -7.99 21.93 -17.47
N GLN A 173 -7.75 23.23 -17.72
CA GLN A 173 -7.59 23.76 -19.07
C GLN A 173 -6.17 23.66 -19.60
N TYR A 174 -5.18 23.49 -18.71
CA TYR A 174 -3.78 23.37 -19.11
C TYR A 174 -3.23 21.98 -18.81
N PHE A 175 -3.15 21.58 -17.53
CA PHE A 175 -2.47 20.33 -17.14
C PHE A 175 -3.15 19.09 -17.73
N VAL A 176 -4.42 18.85 -17.36
CA VAL A 176 -5.15 17.68 -17.86
C VAL A 176 -5.45 17.80 -19.35
N ALA A 177 -5.77 18.99 -19.86
CA ALA A 177 -5.98 19.18 -21.30
C ALA A 177 -4.74 18.81 -22.13
N THR A 178 -3.55 19.24 -21.71
CA THR A 178 -2.29 18.90 -22.38
C THR A 178 -2.02 17.40 -22.29
N LEU A 179 -2.13 16.81 -21.09
CA LEU A 179 -1.90 15.38 -20.92
C LEU A 179 -2.92 14.52 -21.67
N SER A 180 -4.16 14.99 -21.84
CA SER A 180 -5.19 14.28 -22.61
C SER A 180 -4.88 14.25 -24.10
N GLN A 181 -4.14 15.23 -24.63
CA GLN A 181 -3.62 15.20 -26.00
C GLN A 181 -2.50 14.16 -26.15
N TRP A 182 -1.68 13.97 -25.12
CA TRP A 182 -0.60 12.97 -25.13
C TRP A 182 -1.10 11.56 -24.88
N TYR A 183 -2.17 11.41 -24.10
CA TYR A 183 -2.78 10.14 -23.74
C TYR A 183 -4.26 10.07 -24.15
N PRO A 184 -4.54 10.16 -25.47
CA PRO A 184 -5.89 9.94 -25.97
C PRO A 184 -6.25 8.45 -25.83
N ARG A 185 -7.52 8.13 -26.09
CA ARG A 185 -7.94 6.74 -26.25
C ARG A 185 -7.22 6.13 -27.46
N VAL A 186 -6.63 4.95 -27.28
CA VAL A 186 -5.93 4.24 -28.38
C VAL A 186 -6.49 2.83 -28.50
N GLN A 187 -7.00 2.48 -29.68
CA GLN A 187 -7.40 1.11 -29.99
C GLN A 187 -6.16 0.25 -30.24
N VAL A 188 -6.04 -0.86 -29.52
CA VAL A 188 -4.91 -1.79 -29.62
C VAL A 188 -5.29 -3.03 -30.42
N GLY A 189 -6.57 -3.42 -30.38
CA GLY A 189 -7.12 -4.56 -31.11
C GLY A 189 -8.55 -4.31 -31.55
N ALA A 190 -9.25 -5.40 -31.89
CA ALA A 190 -10.66 -5.33 -32.31
C ALA A 190 -11.60 -5.00 -31.13
N ALA A 191 -11.21 -5.40 -29.91
CA ALA A 191 -11.99 -5.19 -28.69
C ALA A 191 -11.19 -4.54 -27.55
N GLU A 192 -9.86 -4.41 -27.69
CA GLU A 192 -8.96 -3.86 -26.69
C GLU A 192 -8.63 -2.39 -26.95
N ALA A 193 -8.77 -1.55 -25.92
CA ALA A 193 -8.37 -0.16 -25.99
C ALA A 193 -7.63 0.30 -24.73
N VAL A 194 -6.66 1.20 -24.92
CA VAL A 194 -6.13 2.04 -23.85
C VAL A 194 -7.17 3.14 -23.56
N PRO A 195 -7.63 3.29 -22.31
CA PRO A 195 -8.54 4.37 -21.93
C PRO A 195 -7.91 5.75 -22.16
N ALA A 196 -8.75 6.75 -22.48
CA ALA A 196 -8.29 8.14 -22.50
C ALA A 196 -8.01 8.62 -21.07
N LEU A 197 -6.95 9.42 -20.89
CA LEU A 197 -6.69 10.05 -19.59
C LEU A 197 -7.86 10.94 -19.15
N ALA A 198 -8.48 11.67 -20.08
CA ALA A 198 -9.61 12.56 -19.81
C ALA A 198 -10.79 11.85 -19.11
N ASP A 199 -11.03 10.59 -19.45
CA ASP A 199 -12.10 9.78 -18.85
C ASP A 199 -11.65 9.11 -17.54
N SER A 200 -10.35 9.07 -17.24
CA SER A 200 -9.77 8.40 -16.06
C SER A 200 -9.52 9.34 -14.88
N VAL A 201 -9.72 10.64 -15.03
CA VAL A 201 -9.46 11.64 -13.98
C VAL A 201 -10.73 12.09 -13.28
N THR A 202 -10.59 12.56 -12.04
CA THR A 202 -11.65 13.23 -11.27
C THR A 202 -11.04 14.40 -10.51
N PHE A 203 -11.73 15.53 -10.51
CA PHE A 203 -11.22 16.77 -9.94
C PHE A 203 -11.85 17.06 -8.58
N PHE A 204 -11.06 17.61 -7.67
CA PHE A 204 -11.52 18.02 -6.34
C PHE A 204 -11.12 19.45 -6.06
N ALA A 205 -12.04 20.23 -5.47
CA ALA A 205 -11.81 21.66 -5.22
C ALA A 205 -10.64 21.94 -4.26
N SER A 206 -10.37 21.05 -3.31
CA SER A 206 -9.32 21.21 -2.29
C SER A 206 -8.95 19.86 -1.67
N ASP A 207 -7.85 19.84 -0.90
CA ASP A 207 -7.40 18.67 -0.14
C ASP A 207 -8.49 18.18 0.82
N ALA A 208 -9.21 19.09 1.47
CA ALA A 208 -10.33 18.75 2.36
C ALA A 208 -11.50 18.08 1.61
N ALA A 209 -11.75 18.48 0.35
CA ALA A 209 -12.78 17.84 -0.47
C ALA A 209 -12.37 16.43 -0.91
N LEU A 210 -11.09 16.23 -1.23
CA LEU A 210 -10.54 14.90 -1.52
C LEU A 210 -10.59 14.00 -0.27
N GLU A 211 -10.21 14.52 0.89
CA GLU A 211 -10.26 13.78 2.15
C GLU A 211 -11.69 13.38 2.51
N ALA A 212 -12.65 14.32 2.43
CA ALA A 212 -14.05 14.03 2.63
C ALA A 212 -14.59 12.96 1.66
N TYR A 213 -14.14 12.97 0.41
CA TYR A 213 -14.51 11.96 -0.60
C TYR A 213 -13.99 10.56 -0.25
N ILE A 214 -12.75 10.44 0.24
CA ILE A 214 -12.16 9.15 0.62
C ILE A 214 -12.77 8.62 1.92
N LEU A 215 -13.16 9.52 2.83
CA LEU A 215 -13.82 9.17 4.09
C LEU A 215 -15.32 8.86 3.93
N ASP A 216 -15.91 9.10 2.75
CA ASP A 216 -17.31 8.81 2.49
C ASP A 216 -17.57 7.29 2.59
N PRO A 217 -18.60 6.84 3.34
CA PRO A 217 -18.95 5.41 3.42
C PRO A 217 -19.25 4.74 2.08
N ARG A 218 -19.58 5.52 1.04
CA ARG A 218 -19.85 5.07 -0.34
C ARG A 218 -18.58 4.94 -1.18
N TYR A 219 -17.42 5.35 -0.67
CA TYR A 219 -16.15 5.28 -1.39
C TYR A 219 -15.85 3.87 -1.88
N GLY A 220 -15.64 3.73 -3.19
CA GLY A 220 -15.30 2.47 -3.84
C GLY A 220 -16.45 1.48 -4.01
N VAL A 221 -17.68 1.83 -3.60
CA VAL A 221 -18.86 0.95 -3.66
C VAL A 221 -20.05 1.58 -4.39
N ALA A 222 -19.94 2.85 -4.81
CA ALA A 222 -20.97 3.54 -5.57
C ALA A 222 -20.39 4.22 -6.82
N VAL A 223 -21.25 4.41 -7.84
CA VAL A 223 -20.86 4.94 -9.17
C VAL A 223 -20.36 6.38 -9.10
N ASP A 224 -20.92 7.17 -8.18
CA ASP A 224 -20.57 8.57 -7.93
C ASP A 224 -19.27 8.71 -7.13
N THR A 225 -18.87 7.68 -6.41
CA THR A 225 -17.66 7.65 -5.59
C THR A 225 -16.77 6.45 -5.95
N PRO A 226 -16.30 6.33 -7.21
CA PRO A 226 -15.40 5.26 -7.60
C PRO A 226 -14.08 5.31 -6.83
N PRO A 227 -13.38 4.17 -6.71
CA PRO A 227 -12.09 4.11 -6.03
C PRO A 227 -11.05 4.99 -6.72
N LEU A 228 -10.10 5.53 -5.96
CA LEU A 228 -8.97 6.30 -6.48
C LEU A 228 -7.70 5.44 -6.45
N ALA A 229 -6.97 5.41 -7.56
CA ALA A 229 -5.68 4.73 -7.67
C ALA A 229 -4.52 5.64 -7.25
N ALA A 230 -4.65 6.95 -7.50
CA ALA A 230 -3.63 7.94 -7.20
C ALA A 230 -4.25 9.34 -7.07
N ALA A 231 -3.50 10.26 -6.46
CA ALA A 231 -3.86 11.67 -6.39
C ALA A 231 -2.65 12.56 -6.79
N ILE A 232 -2.91 13.57 -7.61
CA ILE A 232 -1.96 14.63 -7.95
C ILE A 232 -2.44 15.90 -7.25
N VAL A 233 -1.71 16.32 -6.23
CA VAL A 233 -2.01 17.49 -5.41
C VAL A 233 -1.01 18.59 -5.71
N PHE A 234 -1.48 19.71 -6.23
CA PHE A 234 -0.67 20.88 -6.53
C PHE A 234 -0.64 21.82 -5.32
N ALA A 235 0.51 21.90 -4.65
CA ALA A 235 0.70 22.86 -3.56
C ALA A 235 0.58 24.32 -4.02
N THR A 236 1.01 24.62 -5.24
CA THR A 236 0.87 25.93 -5.88
C THR A 236 0.54 25.76 -7.35
N THR A 237 -0.28 26.66 -7.90
CA THR A 237 -0.62 26.68 -9.33
C THR A 237 -0.42 28.09 -9.89
N PRO A 238 0.01 28.24 -11.16
CA PRO A 238 0.11 29.54 -11.80
C PRO A 238 -1.23 30.27 -11.86
N SER A 239 -1.24 31.57 -11.58
CA SER A 239 -2.44 32.43 -11.63
C SER A 239 -2.73 33.04 -13.00
N THR A 240 -1.76 33.01 -13.92
CA THR A 240 -1.86 33.54 -15.28
C THR A 240 -1.36 32.50 -16.28
N PHE A 241 -2.17 32.23 -17.31
CA PHE A 241 -1.80 31.37 -18.44
C PHE A 241 -1.15 32.24 -19.53
N GLY A 242 -0.04 31.77 -20.10
CA GLY A 242 0.65 32.41 -21.21
C GLY A 242 -0.03 32.16 -22.55
#